data_AF-A0A953C160-F1
#
_entry.id   AF-A0A953C160-F1
#
_cell.length_a   1.000
_cell.length_b   1.000
_cell.length_c   1.000
_cell.angle_alpha   90.00
_cell.angle_beta   90.00
_cell.angle_gamma   90.00
#
_symmetry.space_group_name_H-M   'P 1'
#
loop_
_entity.id
_entity.type
_entity.pdbx_description
1 polymer ?
#
loop_
_entity_poly.entity_id
_entity_poly.type
_entity_poly.pdbx_seq_one_letter_code
_entity_poly.pdbx_strand_id
1 'polypeptide(L)'
;MEAVVGSRRRDEAAARLAAGVAGYALNTPTEGILAGPRGSAETAFARKVAMYLCHVAFELSLGRVAAAFARDRSTVAYACHSIEDRREDEAFDAWIAALERAVREAPAPGEWPS
;
A
#
# COMPACT_ATOMS: atom_id res chain seq x y z
N MET A 1 -11.74 13.42 18.93
CA MET A 1 -11.73 13.86 17.51
C MET A 1 -10.30 14.00 16.97
N GLU A 2 -9.38 14.57 17.74
CA GLU A 2 -7.97 14.75 17.38
C GLU A 2 -7.19 13.44 17.16
N ALA A 3 -7.43 12.41 17.97
CA ALA A 3 -6.83 11.08 17.80
C ALA A 3 -7.25 10.37 16.50
N VAL A 4 -8.50 10.56 16.05
CA VAL A 4 -9.02 9.97 14.80
C VAL A 4 -8.41 10.67 13.57
N VAL A 5 -8.28 12.00 13.61
CA VAL A 5 -7.60 12.78 12.57
C VAL A 5 -6.09 12.46 12.52
N GLY A 6 -5.48 12.21 13.68
CA GLY A 6 -4.10 11.71 13.78
C GLY A 6 -3.92 10.33 13.14
N SER A 7 -4.86 9.41 13.36
CA SER A 7 -4.85 8.08 12.73
C SER A 7 -4.99 8.17 11.21
N ARG A 8 -5.92 9.00 10.71
CA ARG A 8 -6.14 9.16 9.27
C ARG A 8 -4.91 9.71 8.54
N ARG A 9 -4.24 10.72 9.11
CA ARG A 9 -3.01 11.27 8.50
C ARG A 9 -1.88 10.25 8.42
N ARG A 10 -1.75 9.36 9.42
CA ARG A 10 -0.78 8.25 9.39
C ARG A 10 -1.14 7.22 8.32
N ASP A 11 -2.42 6.86 8.20
CA ASP A 11 -2.89 5.92 7.18
C ASP A 11 -2.65 6.45 5.76
N GLU A 12 -2.92 7.74 5.54
CA GLU A 12 -2.64 8.40 4.26
C GLU A 12 -1.13 8.49 3.98
N ALA A 13 -0.29 8.63 5.01
CA ALA A 13 1.16 8.63 4.83
C ALA A 13 1.70 7.23 4.50
N ALA A 14 1.19 6.19 5.17
CA ALA A 14 1.49 4.80 4.84
C ALA A 14 1.08 4.46 3.41
N ALA A 15 -0.13 4.87 2.98
CA ALA A 15 -0.59 4.68 1.60
C ALA A 15 0.31 5.38 0.58
N ARG A 16 0.76 6.62 0.86
CA ARG A 16 1.69 7.35 0.00
C ARG A 16 3.04 6.65 -0.12
N LEU A 17 3.61 6.19 1.00
CA LEU A 17 4.88 5.46 1.00
C LEU A 17 4.76 4.13 0.26
N ALA A 18 3.74 3.32 0.56
CA ALA A 18 3.49 2.04 -0.10
C ALA A 18 3.25 2.21 -1.61
N ALA A 19 2.49 3.23 -2.02
CA ALA A 19 2.29 3.55 -3.43
C ALA A 19 3.58 4.00 -4.12
N GLY A 20 4.43 4.77 -3.45
CA GLY A 20 5.73 5.18 -3.98
C GLY A 20 6.68 4.00 -4.18
N VAL A 21 6.76 3.09 -3.20
CA VAL A 21 7.58 1.87 -3.30
C VAL A 21 7.07 0.93 -4.39
N ALA A 22 5.76 0.69 -4.45
CA ALA A 22 5.15 -0.11 -5.52
C ALA A 22 5.33 0.54 -6.90
N GLY A 23 5.16 1.86 -6.98
CA GLY A 23 5.34 2.64 -8.20
C GLY A 23 6.76 2.61 -8.73
N TYR A 24 7.75 2.74 -7.84
CA TYR A 24 9.17 2.57 -8.19
C TYR A 24 9.43 1.17 -8.75
N ALA A 25 8.99 0.13 -8.04
CA ALA A 25 9.28 -1.25 -8.41
C ALA A 25 8.59 -1.71 -9.71
N LEU A 26 7.43 -1.12 -10.04
CA LEU A 26 6.63 -1.46 -11.22
C LEU A 26 6.67 -0.39 -12.31
N ASN A 27 7.56 0.60 -12.20
CA ASN A 27 7.68 1.73 -13.13
C ASN A 27 6.33 2.40 -13.42
N THR A 28 5.54 2.65 -12.37
CA THR A 28 4.17 3.20 -12.45
C THR A 28 4.07 4.49 -11.64
N PRO A 29 3.48 5.57 -12.19
CA PRO A 29 3.30 6.83 -11.45
C PRO A 29 2.46 6.68 -10.18
N THR A 30 3.00 7.16 -9.06
CA THR A 30 2.37 7.10 -7.73
C THR A 30 0.98 7.74 -7.70
N GLU A 31 0.81 8.84 -8.43
CA GLU A 31 -0.47 9.55 -8.53
C GLU A 31 -1.54 8.67 -9.15
N GLY A 32 -1.18 7.88 -10.17
CA GLY A 32 -2.09 6.92 -10.80
C GLY A 32 -2.49 5.79 -9.85
N ILE A 33 -1.57 5.35 -8.99
CA ILE A 33 -1.80 4.31 -7.98
C ILE A 33 -2.79 4.81 -6.91
N LEU A 34 -2.60 6.03 -6.41
CA LEU A 34 -3.46 6.64 -5.40
C LEU A 34 -4.79 7.16 -5.98
N ALA A 35 -4.82 7.47 -7.28
CA ALA A 35 -6.03 7.92 -7.95
C ALA A 35 -7.13 6.83 -7.96
N GLY A 36 -8.35 7.29 -8.29
CA GLY A 36 -9.56 6.47 -8.35
C GLY A 36 -9.51 5.28 -9.33
N PRO A 37 -10.64 4.58 -9.58
CA PRO A 37 -10.72 3.30 -10.28
C PRO A 37 -10.13 3.18 -11.67
N ARG A 38 -9.75 4.28 -12.30
CA ARG A 38 -9.28 4.32 -13.68
C ARG A 38 -7.77 4.06 -13.73
N GLY A 39 -7.32 3.39 -14.79
CA GLY A 39 -5.91 3.10 -15.02
C GLY A 39 -5.73 1.83 -15.85
N SER A 40 -4.49 1.60 -16.29
CA SER A 40 -4.12 0.37 -16.98
C SER A 40 -4.07 -0.83 -16.02
N ALA A 41 -3.86 -2.03 -16.57
CA ALA A 41 -3.70 -3.24 -15.77
C ALA A 41 -2.48 -3.16 -14.85
N GLU A 42 -1.40 -2.52 -15.32
CA GLU A 42 -0.17 -2.25 -14.56
C GLU A 42 -0.48 -1.36 -13.35
N THR A 43 -1.19 -0.25 -13.56
CA THR A 43 -1.61 0.64 -12.46
C THR A 43 -2.54 -0.06 -11.48
N ALA A 44 -3.43 -0.92 -11.96
CA ALA A 44 -4.29 -1.73 -11.10
C ALA A 44 -3.48 -2.71 -10.25
N PHE A 45 -2.48 -3.36 -10.84
CA PHE A 45 -1.59 -4.28 -10.13
C PHE A 45 -0.72 -3.56 -9.09
N ALA A 46 -0.10 -2.44 -9.45
CA ALA A 46 0.69 -1.62 -8.51
C ALA A 46 -0.15 -1.14 -7.32
N ARG A 47 -1.42 -0.81 -7.55
CA ARG A 47 -2.37 -0.47 -6.48
C ARG A 47 -2.68 -1.65 -5.56
N LYS A 48 -2.85 -2.86 -6.10
CA LYS A 48 -3.03 -4.06 -5.28
C LYS A 48 -1.83 -4.31 -4.37
N VAL A 49 -0.62 -4.18 -4.91
CA VAL A 49 0.63 -4.29 -4.13
C VAL A 49 0.68 -3.23 -3.04
N ALA A 50 0.41 -1.96 -3.36
CA ALA A 50 0.41 -0.88 -2.36
C ALA A 50 -0.64 -1.10 -1.24
N MET A 51 -1.84 -1.56 -1.58
CA MET A 51 -2.88 -1.91 -0.60
C MET A 51 -2.47 -3.08 0.30
N TYR A 52 -1.85 -4.11 -0.29
CA TYR A 52 -1.34 -5.26 0.45
C TYR A 52 -0.23 -4.84 1.43
N LEU A 53 0.75 -4.03 0.98
CA LEU A 53 1.79 -3.48 1.84
C LEU A 53 1.21 -2.67 3.02
N CYS A 54 0.19 -1.84 2.77
CA CYS A 54 -0.54 -1.16 3.84
C CYS A 54 -1.15 -2.12 4.87
N HIS A 55 -1.69 -3.26 4.40
CA HIS A 55 -2.29 -4.24 5.28
C HIS A 55 -1.24 -4.99 6.12
N VAL A 56 -0.18 -5.50 5.50
CA VAL A 56 0.77 -6.42 6.17
C VAL A 56 1.92 -5.71 6.86
N ALA A 57 2.44 -4.61 6.30
CA ALA A 57 3.61 -3.92 6.82
C ALA A 57 3.25 -2.84 7.85
N PHE A 58 2.11 -2.16 7.64
CA PHE A 58 1.61 -1.12 8.54
C PHE A 58 0.44 -1.59 9.42
N GLU A 59 0.07 -2.87 9.32
CA GLU A 59 -1.00 -3.50 10.12
C GLU A 59 -2.35 -2.76 10.02
N LEU A 60 -2.60 -2.09 8.89
CA LEU A 60 -3.86 -1.40 8.67
C LEU A 60 -4.95 -2.44 8.42
N SER A 61 -6.10 -2.29 9.09
CA SER A 61 -7.27 -3.10 8.78
C SER A 61 -7.73 -2.84 7.34
N LEU A 62 -8.38 -3.82 6.70
CA LEU A 62 -8.91 -3.67 5.34
C LEU A 62 -9.76 -2.40 5.18
N GLY A 63 -10.52 -2.02 6.21
CA GLY A 63 -11.32 -0.78 6.20
C GLY A 63 -10.49 0.50 6.22
N ARG A 64 -9.37 0.51 6.97
CA ARG A 64 -8.44 1.65 7.00
C ARG A 64 -7.68 1.79 5.67
N VAL A 65 -7.26 0.67 5.08
CA VAL A 65 -6.68 0.67 3.74
C VAL A 65 -7.71 1.17 2.71
N ALA A 66 -8.96 0.69 2.78
CA ALA A 66 -10.01 1.11 1.86
C ALA A 66 -10.25 2.62 1.96
N ALA A 67 -10.31 3.17 3.17
CA ALA A 67 -10.42 4.60 3.39
C ALA A 67 -9.22 5.38 2.82
N ALA A 68 -7.99 4.90 3.01
CA ALA A 68 -6.78 5.56 2.52
C ALA A 68 -6.65 5.58 0.99
N PHE A 69 -7.21 4.58 0.30
CA PHE A 69 -7.22 4.48 -1.17
C PHE A 69 -8.57 4.88 -1.82
N ALA A 70 -9.52 5.40 -1.03
CA ALA A 70 -10.89 5.70 -1.46
C ALA A 70 -11.58 4.54 -2.21
N ARG A 71 -11.46 3.32 -1.66
CA ARG A 71 -12.05 2.08 -2.18
C ARG A 71 -13.05 1.46 -1.23
N ASP A 72 -13.81 0.50 -1.75
CA ASP A 72 -14.60 -0.39 -0.94
C ASP A 72 -13.70 -1.46 -0.27
N ARG A 73 -14.12 -1.93 0.90
CA ARG A 73 -13.39 -2.94 1.69
C ARG A 73 -13.21 -4.25 0.91
N SER A 74 -14.18 -4.64 0.08
CA SER A 74 -14.10 -5.87 -0.73
C SER A 74 -13.02 -5.79 -1.81
N THR A 75 -12.77 -4.62 -2.40
CA THR A 75 -11.67 -4.38 -3.34
C THR A 75 -10.33 -4.59 -2.66
N VAL A 76 -10.16 -4.13 -1.42
CA VAL A 76 -8.93 -4.37 -0.65
C VAL A 76 -8.78 -5.84 -0.30
N ALA A 77 -9.86 -6.50 0.14
CA ALA A 77 -9.83 -7.94 0.42
C ALA A 77 -9.42 -8.74 -0.82
N TYR A 78 -10.04 -8.44 -1.96
CA TYR A 78 -9.70 -9.04 -3.25
C TYR A 78 -8.25 -8.76 -3.65
N ALA A 79 -7.75 -7.54 -3.43
CA ALA A 79 -6.36 -7.20 -3.67
C ALA A 79 -5.42 -8.07 -2.82
N CYS A 80 -5.66 -8.16 -1.50
CA CYS A 80 -4.83 -8.95 -0.59
C CYS A 80 -4.82 -10.42 -0.99
N HIS A 81 -5.99 -11.03 -1.21
CA HIS A 81 -6.08 -12.40 -1.70
C HIS A 81 -5.29 -12.61 -3.00
N SER A 82 -5.46 -11.73 -3.98
CA SER A 82 -4.74 -11.88 -5.25
C SER A 82 -3.21 -11.72 -5.16
N ILE A 83 -2.71 -11.04 -4.12
CA ILE A 83 -1.26 -10.98 -3.85
C ILE A 83 -0.82 -12.25 -3.13
N GLU A 84 -1.53 -12.69 -2.10
CA GLU A 84 -1.21 -13.93 -1.36
C GLU A 84 -1.21 -15.16 -2.26
N ASP A 85 -2.21 -15.30 -3.13
CA ASP A 85 -2.27 -16.39 -4.11
C ASP A 85 -1.03 -16.40 -5.03
N ARG A 86 -0.47 -15.21 -5.32
CA ARG A 86 0.71 -15.07 -6.18
C ARG A 86 2.02 -15.29 -5.42
N ARG A 87 2.03 -15.18 -4.09
CA ARG A 87 3.19 -15.46 -3.24
C ARG A 87 3.49 -16.96 -3.11
N GLU A 88 2.69 -17.82 -3.74
CA GLU A 88 3.07 -19.22 -3.99
C GLU A 88 4.29 -19.33 -4.94
N ASP A 89 4.55 -18.31 -5.76
CA ASP A 89 5.76 -18.21 -6.59
C ASP A 89 6.92 -17.61 -5.78
N GLU A 90 8.02 -18.35 -5.65
CA GLU A 90 9.17 -17.97 -4.80
C GLU A 90 9.81 -16.64 -5.22
N ALA A 91 9.89 -16.36 -6.52
CA ALA A 91 10.49 -15.12 -7.01
C ALA A 91 9.60 -13.91 -6.69
N PHE A 92 8.29 -14.07 -6.85
CA PHE A 92 7.32 -13.06 -6.45
C PHE A 92 7.28 -12.84 -4.94
N ASP A 93 7.33 -13.92 -4.16
CA ASP A 93 7.37 -13.85 -2.70
C ASP A 93 8.58 -13.07 -2.19
N ALA A 94 9.77 -13.41 -2.70
CA ALA A 94 11.00 -12.71 -2.37
C ALA A 94 10.95 -11.22 -2.75
N TRP A 95 10.35 -10.91 -3.89
CA TRP A 95 10.15 -9.53 -4.34
C TRP A 95 9.20 -8.75 -3.41
N ILE A 96 8.04 -9.33 -3.05
CA ILE A 96 7.12 -8.71 -2.08
C ILE A 96 7.79 -8.52 -0.72
N ALA A 97 8.52 -9.52 -0.21
CA ALA A 97 9.23 -9.43 1.05
C ALA A 97 10.28 -8.29 1.07
N ALA A 98 10.93 -8.02 -0.07
CA ALA A 98 11.85 -6.89 -0.21
C ALA A 98 11.10 -5.54 -0.12
N LEU A 99 9.93 -5.42 -0.75
CA LEU A 99 9.10 -4.21 -0.65
C LEU A 99 8.54 -4.01 0.77
N GLU A 100 8.11 -5.09 1.44
CA GLU A 100 7.66 -5.06 2.84
C GLU A 100 8.77 -4.53 3.77
N ARG A 101 10.00 -5.01 3.59
CA ARG A 101 11.17 -4.52 4.35
C ARG A 101 11.40 -3.02 4.11
N ALA A 102 11.40 -2.60 2.84
CA ALA A 102 11.64 -1.21 2.47
C ALA A 102 10.64 -0.23 3.11
N VAL A 103 9.36 -0.61 3.20
CA VAL A 103 8.34 0.25 3.84
C VAL A 103 8.39 0.20 5.37
N ARG A 104 8.81 -0.92 5.98
CA ARG A 104 8.96 -1.04 7.45
C ARG A 104 10.16 -0.27 7.99
N GLU A 105 11.24 -0.18 7.21
CA GLU A 105 12.47 0.51 7.60
C GLU A 105 12.40 2.02 7.39
N ALA A 106 11.39 2.51 6.67
CA ALA A 106 11.20 3.94 6.48
C ALA A 106 10.88 4.64 7.82
N PRO A 107 11.47 5.82 8.09
CA PRO A 107 11.17 6.58 9.30
C PRO A 107 9.72 7.04 9.32
N ALA A 108 9.19 7.31 10.52
CA ALA A 108 7.83 7.83 10.61
C ALA A 108 7.73 9.21 9.93
N PRO A 109 6.55 9.58 9.39
CA PRO A 109 6.37 10.87 8.75
C PRO A 109 6.69 12.02 9.71
N GLY A 110 7.68 12.85 9.36
CA GLY A 110 8.10 14.00 10.16
C GLY A 110 9.11 13.69 11.28
N GLU A 111 9.63 12.47 11.34
CA GLU A 111 10.62 12.03 12.33
C GLU A 111 12.05 12.39 11.86
N TRP A 112 12.31 13.69 11.70
CA TRP A 112 13.67 14.17 11.44
C TRP A 112 14.44 14.27 12.77
N PRO A 113 15.59 13.61 12.92
CA PRO A 113 16.42 13.77 14.11
C PRO A 113 17.02 15.19 14.13
N SER A 114 16.62 15.98 15.13
CA SER A 114 17.15 17.31 15.42
C SER A 114 18.58 17.26 15.95
#